data_AF-A0A848DLD0-F1
#
_entry.id   AF-A0A848DLD0-F1
#
_cell.length_a   1.000
_cell.length_b   1.000
_cell.length_c   1.000
_cell.angle_alpha   90.00
_cell.angle_beta   90.00
_cell.angle_gamma   90.00
#
_symmetry.space_group_name_H-M   'P 1'
#
loop_
_entity.id
_entity.type
_entity.pdbx_description
1 polymer ?
#
loop_
_entity_poly.entity_id
_entity_poly.type
_entity_poly.pdbx_seq_one_letter_code
_entity_poly.pdbx_strand_id
1 'polypeptide(L)'
;YFRPRSQRTRKRWERLAVAQRRGETIPPIDVYRVGGLHFVRDGHHRVSVAHALGLRTIEAKVTEVTTRIDPNGIVHRGDLITKDLRRVLLDRVPLSGRALESITVTDPWSYAELSKTVEAWGFRLMQHEGRFLDRETVARRWWSEEFTPVVRMLRQAELIGDRTDAEAYLQLACQRYRLLRTHRWDDEVVDHLRNDPGP
;
A
#
# COMPACT_ATOMS: atom_id res chain seq x y z
N TYR A 1 23.46 10.07 1.61
CA TYR A 1 24.66 10.76 2.12
C TYR A 1 24.78 12.13 1.46
N PHE A 2 24.61 13.20 2.21
CA PHE A 2 24.74 14.56 1.68
C PHE A 2 26.23 14.95 1.71
N ARG A 3 26.90 14.95 0.56
CA ARG A 3 28.24 15.53 0.42
C ARG A 3 28.07 16.99 -0.01
N PRO A 4 28.56 17.98 0.77
CA PRO A 4 28.50 19.38 0.37
C PRO A 4 29.31 19.58 -0.93
N ARG A 5 28.62 19.86 -2.03
CA ARG A 5 29.20 20.05 -3.37
C ARG A 5 29.78 21.45 -3.63
N SER A 6 29.68 22.39 -2.68
CA SER A 6 30.20 23.76 -2.85
C SER A 6 31.06 24.21 -1.67
N GLN A 7 32.05 25.07 -1.96
CA GLN A 7 32.97 25.71 -0.99
C GLN A 7 32.21 26.42 0.15
N ARG A 8 31.08 27.07 -0.15
CA ARG A 8 30.25 27.78 0.84
C ARG A 8 29.55 26.81 1.81
N THR A 9 29.07 25.68 1.30
CA THR A 9 28.42 24.64 2.11
C THR A 9 29.44 23.92 3.00
N ARG A 10 30.69 23.79 2.56
CA ARG A 10 31.79 23.21 3.34
C ARG A 10 32.18 24.09 4.54
N LYS A 11 32.38 25.40 4.33
CA LYS A 11 32.69 26.34 5.44
C LYS A 11 31.58 26.38 6.49
N ARG A 12 30.32 26.30 6.08
CA ARG A 12 29.17 26.23 7.01
C ARG A 12 29.17 24.92 7.80
N TRP A 13 29.49 23.80 7.15
CA TRP A 13 29.62 22.49 7.79
C TRP A 13 30.77 22.46 8.81
N GLU A 14 31.94 23.00 8.46
CA GLU A 14 33.12 23.06 9.35
C GLU A 14 32.86 23.92 10.60
N ARG A 15 32.27 25.11 10.43
CA ARG A 15 31.87 25.95 11.57
C ARG A 15 30.90 25.24 12.51
N LEU A 16 29.91 24.55 11.94
CA LEU A 16 28.92 23.83 12.72
C LEU A 16 29.53 22.62 13.47
N ALA A 17 30.47 21.91 12.84
CA ALA A 17 31.21 20.82 13.47
C ALA A 17 32.18 21.30 14.57
N VAL A 18 32.71 22.52 14.48
CA VAL A 18 33.50 23.14 15.53
C VAL A 18 32.61 23.59 16.70
N ALA A 19 31.49 24.25 16.42
CA ALA A 19 30.51 24.66 17.42
C ALA A 19 29.98 23.45 18.24
N GLN A 20 29.64 22.35 17.55
CA GLN A 20 29.17 21.12 18.22
C GLN A 20 30.25 20.51 19.13
N ARG A 21 31.52 20.50 18.70
CA ARG A 21 32.63 19.99 19.53
C ARG A 21 32.96 20.88 20.73
N ARG A 22 32.63 22.17 20.65
CA ARG A 22 32.79 23.14 21.74
C ARG A 22 31.62 23.16 22.72
N GLY A 23 30.59 22.32 22.51
CA GLY A 23 29.41 22.28 23.37
C GLY A 23 28.46 23.47 23.18
N GLU A 24 28.60 24.21 22.08
CA GLU A 24 27.71 25.34 21.78
C GLU A 24 26.29 24.82 21.47
N THR A 25 25.27 25.56 21.90
CA THR A 25 23.87 25.22 21.65
C THR A 25 23.56 25.34 20.18
N ILE A 26 23.20 24.21 19.55
CA ILE A 26 22.84 24.17 18.14
C ILE A 26 21.32 24.18 18.04
N PRO A 27 20.73 25.03 17.20
CA PRO A 27 19.28 25.05 17.04
C PRO A 27 18.74 23.65 16.70
N PRO A 28 17.57 23.25 17.23
CA PRO A 28 16.98 21.96 16.94
C PRO A 28 16.65 21.82 15.45
N ILE A 29 16.70 20.60 14.92
CA ILE A 29 16.26 20.31 13.55
C ILE A 29 14.72 20.31 13.47
N ASP A 30 14.16 20.48 12.28
CA ASP A 30 12.71 20.33 12.08
C ASP A 30 12.44 19.01 11.35
N VAL A 31 11.57 18.17 11.90
CA VAL A 31 11.25 16.85 11.35
C VAL A 31 9.75 16.58 11.30
N TYR A 32 9.33 15.85 10.27
CA TYR A 32 8.05 15.15 10.29
C TYR A 32 8.23 13.76 10.87
N ARG A 33 7.30 13.32 11.71
CA ARG A 33 7.23 11.94 12.20
C ARG A 33 6.01 11.25 11.60
N VAL A 34 6.23 10.13 10.92
CA VAL A 34 5.19 9.27 10.34
C VAL A 34 5.40 7.88 10.93
N GLY A 35 4.58 7.50 11.91
CA GLY A 35 4.80 6.29 12.71
C GLY A 35 6.16 6.30 13.43
N GLY A 36 6.98 5.28 13.17
CA GLY A 36 8.35 5.18 13.70
C GLY A 36 9.41 5.96 12.92
N LEU A 37 9.07 6.53 11.76
CA LEU A 37 10.03 7.18 10.86
C LEU A 37 10.07 8.69 11.04
N HIS A 38 11.28 9.26 10.94
CA HIS A 38 11.52 10.71 10.98
C HIS A 38 12.09 11.20 9.65
N PHE A 39 11.47 12.24 9.10
CA PHE A 39 11.86 12.87 7.84
C PHE A 39 12.31 14.30 8.10
N VAL A 40 13.55 14.61 7.73
CA VAL A 40 14.13 15.94 7.96
C VAL A 40 13.50 16.96 7.03
N ARG A 41 12.78 17.93 7.59
CA ARG A 41 12.25 19.10 6.88
C ARG A 41 13.33 20.17 6.76
N ASP A 42 14.01 20.47 7.87
CA ASP A 42 15.17 21.37 7.91
C ASP A 42 16.25 20.85 8.86
N GLY A 43 17.51 21.17 8.56
CA GLY A 43 18.66 20.78 9.39
C GLY A 43 19.46 19.59 8.88
N HIS A 44 19.36 19.24 7.58
CA HIS A 44 20.13 18.17 6.95
C HIS A 44 21.65 18.25 7.23
N HIS A 45 22.23 19.45 7.23
CA HIS A 45 23.64 19.64 7.56
C HIS A 45 23.97 19.32 9.02
N ARG A 46 23.07 19.67 9.95
CA ARG A 46 23.21 19.36 11.38
C ARG A 46 23.15 17.86 11.60
N VAL A 47 22.19 17.17 10.98
CA VAL A 47 22.11 15.70 10.99
C VAL A 47 23.39 15.07 10.43
N SER A 48 23.92 15.59 9.32
CA SER A 48 25.17 15.08 8.74
C SER A 48 26.38 15.29 9.66
N VAL A 49 26.48 16.42 10.35
CA VAL A 49 27.55 16.68 11.32
C VAL A 49 27.41 15.76 12.53
N ALA A 50 26.21 15.66 13.12
CA ALA A 50 25.95 14.78 14.26
C ALA A 50 26.28 13.32 13.94
N HIS A 51 25.90 12.85 12.75
CA HIS A 51 26.23 11.51 12.28
C HIS A 51 27.74 11.30 12.10
N ALA A 52 28.44 12.26 11.49
CA ALA A 52 29.90 12.19 11.31
C ALA A 52 30.68 12.24 12.64
N LEU A 53 30.10 12.85 13.67
CA LEU A 53 30.64 12.88 15.03
C LEU A 53 30.23 11.65 15.87
N GLY A 54 29.48 10.70 15.31
CA GLY A 54 29.05 9.49 16.01
C GLY A 54 27.99 9.73 17.09
N LEU A 55 27.31 10.88 17.07
CA LEU A 55 26.24 11.18 18.02
C LEU A 55 25.03 10.29 17.75
N ARG A 56 24.46 9.71 18.81
CA ARG A 56 23.29 8.83 18.72
C ARG A 56 21.96 9.61 18.76
N THR A 57 21.98 10.84 19.23
CA THR A 57 20.80 11.70 19.43
C THR A 57 21.06 13.11 18.92
N ILE A 58 19.99 13.79 18.52
CA ILE A 58 19.99 15.20 18.10
C ILE A 58 18.65 15.84 18.49
N GLU A 59 18.67 17.08 18.97
CA GLU A 59 17.45 17.80 19.32
C GLU A 59 16.63 18.14 18.07
N ALA A 60 15.31 17.94 18.15
CA ALA A 60 14.40 18.15 17.04
C ALA A 60 13.05 18.74 17.50
N LYS A 61 12.48 19.62 16.68
CA LYS A 61 11.06 19.97 16.69
C LYS A 61 10.32 18.99 15.79
N VAL A 62 9.41 18.22 16.39
CA VAL A 62 8.71 17.12 15.72
C VAL A 62 7.28 17.55 15.37
N THR A 63 6.91 17.43 14.11
CA THR A 63 5.51 17.51 13.66
C THR A 63 5.01 16.09 13.37
N GLU A 64 4.09 15.59 14.19
CA GLU A 64 3.51 14.26 13.98
C GLU A 64 2.46 14.27 12.86
N VAL A 65 2.62 13.35 11.91
CA VAL A 65 1.74 13.20 10.75
C VAL A 65 0.97 11.89 10.89
N THR A 66 -0.35 12.01 11.02
CA THR A 66 -1.25 10.84 11.07
C THR A 66 -1.69 10.47 9.66
N THR A 67 -1.57 9.21 9.30
CA THR A 67 -1.93 8.68 7.98
C THR A 67 -3.17 7.80 8.05
N ARG A 68 -3.98 7.80 6.98
CA ARG A 68 -5.17 6.93 6.86
C ARG A 68 -4.83 5.44 6.83
N ILE A 69 -3.60 5.10 6.45
CA ILE A 69 -3.06 3.74 6.41
C ILE A 69 -1.96 3.65 7.47
N ASP A 70 -1.83 2.50 8.12
CA ASP A 70 -0.77 2.24 9.09
C ASP A 70 0.60 2.68 8.53
N PRO A 71 1.31 3.61 9.18
CA PRO A 71 2.62 4.08 8.74
C PRO A 71 3.76 3.08 8.99
N ASN A 72 3.54 2.01 9.77
CA ASN A 72 4.58 1.03 10.11
C ASN A 72 4.95 0.11 8.93
N GLY A 73 6.08 -0.59 9.04
CA GLY A 73 6.55 -1.54 8.03
C GLY A 73 7.20 -0.91 6.80
N ILE A 74 7.66 0.34 6.89
CA ILE A 74 8.46 1.00 5.87
C ILE A 74 9.93 0.89 6.28
N VAL A 75 10.67 -0.01 5.63
CA VAL A 75 12.12 -0.22 5.82
C VAL A 75 12.88 0.31 4.61
N HIS A 76 12.32 0.18 3.41
CA HIS A 76 12.91 0.58 2.14
C HIS A 76 11.95 1.45 1.32
N ARG A 77 12.49 2.13 0.30
CA ARG A 77 11.69 2.96 -0.61
C ARG A 77 10.59 2.16 -1.33
N GLY A 78 10.82 0.86 -1.58
CA GLY A 78 9.85 -0.02 -2.21
C GLY A 78 8.55 -0.15 -1.40
N ASP A 79 8.63 -0.11 -0.07
CA ASP A 79 7.46 -0.26 0.81
C ASP A 79 6.48 0.91 0.67
N LEU A 80 6.97 2.07 0.25
CA LEU A 80 6.13 3.23 -0.08
C LEU A 80 5.27 2.98 -1.31
N ILE A 81 5.77 2.24 -2.30
CA ILE A 81 5.01 1.88 -3.50
C ILE A 81 3.85 0.97 -3.10
N THR A 82 4.10 -0.03 -2.26
CA THR A 82 3.05 -0.92 -1.75
C THR A 82 1.97 -0.17 -0.98
N LYS A 83 2.36 0.76 -0.10
CA LYS A 83 1.40 1.58 0.63
C LYS A 83 0.62 2.52 -0.30
N ASP A 84 1.25 3.08 -1.32
CA ASP A 84 0.56 3.92 -2.29
C ASP A 84 -0.46 3.12 -3.13
N LEU A 85 -0.09 1.94 -3.60
CA LEU A 85 -1.03 1.07 -4.33
C LEU A 85 -2.20 0.62 -3.46
N ARG A 86 -1.95 0.30 -2.18
CA ARG A 86 -3.02 0.03 -1.22
C ARG A 86 -3.91 1.26 -0.99
N ARG A 87 -3.33 2.46 -0.89
CA ARG A 87 -4.09 3.72 -0.77
C ARG A 87 -4.99 3.96 -1.98
N VAL A 88 -4.46 3.77 -3.18
CA VAL A 88 -5.22 3.92 -4.42
C VAL A 88 -6.39 2.93 -4.46
N LEU A 89 -6.20 1.68 -4.00
CA LEU A 89 -7.31 0.74 -3.84
C LEU A 89 -8.38 1.31 -2.91
N LEU A 90 -8.03 1.77 -1.71
CA LEU A 90 -9.02 2.26 -0.73
C LEU A 90 -9.75 3.52 -1.17
N ASP A 91 -9.10 4.38 -1.96
CA ASP A 91 -9.76 5.57 -2.54
C ASP A 91 -10.80 5.17 -3.62
N ARG A 92 -10.61 4.02 -4.29
CA ARG A 92 -11.50 3.54 -5.38
C ARG A 92 -12.54 2.53 -4.90
N VAL A 93 -12.16 1.68 -3.95
CA VAL A 93 -12.94 0.59 -3.37
C VAL A 93 -12.90 0.75 -1.85
N PRO A 94 -13.76 1.62 -1.28
CA PRO A 94 -13.70 1.98 0.14
C PRO A 94 -14.23 0.85 1.02
N LEU A 95 -13.40 -0.16 1.27
CA LEU A 95 -13.67 -1.27 2.18
C LEU A 95 -13.35 -0.88 3.63
N SER A 96 -14.08 -1.44 4.57
CA SER A 96 -13.89 -1.24 6.01
C SER A 96 -14.05 -2.55 6.79
N GLY A 97 -13.55 -2.57 8.03
CA GLY A 97 -13.64 -3.70 8.95
C GLY A 97 -13.12 -5.01 8.33
N ARG A 98 -13.88 -6.10 8.54
CA ARG A 98 -13.53 -7.45 8.07
C ARG A 98 -13.30 -7.51 6.56
N ALA A 99 -14.02 -6.71 5.78
CA ALA A 99 -13.84 -6.70 4.34
C ALA A 99 -12.44 -6.22 3.96
N LEU A 100 -11.99 -5.13 4.55
CA LEU A 100 -10.63 -4.60 4.36
C LEU A 100 -9.55 -5.58 4.85
N GLU A 101 -9.76 -6.19 6.01
CA GLU A 101 -8.82 -7.16 6.60
C GLU A 101 -8.62 -8.40 5.70
N SER A 102 -9.66 -8.80 4.96
CA SER A 102 -9.58 -9.93 4.02
C SER A 102 -8.81 -9.62 2.73
N ILE A 103 -8.53 -8.34 2.44
CA ILE A 103 -7.82 -7.93 1.22
C ILE A 103 -6.35 -7.68 1.54
N THR A 104 -5.59 -8.76 1.56
CA THR A 104 -4.12 -8.76 1.65
C THR A 104 -3.53 -9.31 0.35
N VAL A 105 -2.42 -8.75 -0.12
CA VAL A 105 -1.69 -9.25 -1.30
C VAL A 105 -0.19 -9.32 -1.00
N THR A 106 0.49 -10.23 -1.68
CA THR A 106 1.95 -10.37 -1.65
C THR A 106 2.59 -9.50 -2.71
N ASP A 107 2.06 -9.50 -3.94
CA ASP A 107 2.47 -8.58 -5.00
C ASP A 107 1.70 -7.24 -4.89
N PRO A 108 2.39 -6.11 -4.62
CA PRO A 108 1.76 -4.80 -4.54
C PRO A 108 0.91 -4.42 -5.76
N TRP A 109 1.29 -4.85 -6.97
CA TRP A 109 0.55 -4.53 -8.19
C TRP A 109 -0.87 -5.12 -8.19
N SER A 110 -1.09 -6.21 -7.45
CA SER A 110 -2.41 -6.83 -7.29
C SER A 110 -3.45 -5.88 -6.70
N TYR A 111 -3.07 -4.88 -5.88
CA TYR A 111 -4.02 -3.86 -5.42
C TYR A 111 -4.57 -3.01 -6.57
N ALA A 112 -3.74 -2.69 -7.57
CA ALA A 112 -4.17 -1.93 -8.74
C ALA A 112 -5.07 -2.78 -9.65
N GLU A 113 -4.74 -4.06 -9.85
CA GLU A 113 -5.57 -5.00 -10.61
C GLU A 113 -6.92 -5.26 -9.93
N LEU A 114 -6.93 -5.36 -8.59
CA LEU A 114 -8.17 -5.53 -7.82
C LEU A 114 -9.07 -4.32 -7.98
N SER A 115 -8.52 -3.11 -7.90
CA SER A 115 -9.28 -1.87 -8.09
C SER A 115 -10.02 -1.87 -9.43
N LYS A 116 -9.33 -2.21 -10.52
CA LYS A 116 -9.91 -2.29 -11.86
C LYS A 116 -10.97 -3.39 -11.95
N THR A 117 -10.69 -4.55 -11.37
CA THR A 117 -11.61 -5.70 -11.36
C THR A 117 -12.92 -5.37 -10.65
N VAL A 118 -12.86 -4.71 -9.50
CA VAL A 118 -14.04 -4.29 -8.72
C VAL A 118 -14.85 -3.24 -9.44
N GLU A 119 -14.21 -2.24 -10.05
CA GLU A 119 -14.93 -1.22 -10.82
C GLU A 119 -15.63 -1.80 -12.04
N ALA A 120 -14.98 -2.72 -12.76
CA ALA A 120 -15.59 -3.43 -13.87
C ALA A 120 -16.77 -4.30 -13.42
N TRP A 121 -16.67 -4.93 -12.24
CA TRP A 121 -17.77 -5.66 -11.62
C TRP A 121 -18.93 -4.72 -11.27
N GLY A 122 -18.65 -3.59 -10.61
CA GLY A 122 -19.63 -2.59 -10.23
C GLY A 122 -20.35 -1.98 -11.43
N PHE A 123 -19.62 -1.70 -12.51
CA PHE A 123 -20.22 -1.23 -13.77
C PHE A 123 -21.24 -2.24 -14.30
N ARG A 124 -20.89 -3.53 -14.37
CA ARG A 124 -21.85 -4.57 -14.82
C ARG A 124 -23.06 -4.68 -13.90
N LEU A 125 -22.86 -4.57 -12.59
CA LEU A 125 -23.95 -4.54 -11.63
C LEU A 125 -24.90 -3.36 -11.87
N MET A 126 -24.37 -2.15 -12.07
CA MET A 126 -25.18 -0.97 -12.39
C MET A 126 -25.98 -1.14 -13.68
N GLN A 127 -25.37 -1.73 -14.72
CA GLN A 127 -26.05 -2.03 -15.99
C GLN A 127 -27.20 -3.03 -15.81
N HIS A 128 -26.99 -4.06 -14.98
CA HIS A 128 -28.03 -5.05 -14.67
C HIS A 128 -29.19 -4.43 -13.88
N GLU A 129 -28.92 -3.52 -12.94
CA GLU A 129 -29.97 -2.89 -12.12
C GLU A 129 -30.59 -1.64 -12.75
N GLY A 130 -30.04 -1.15 -13.86
CA GLY A 130 -30.52 0.07 -14.52
C GLY A 130 -30.38 1.34 -13.67
N ARG A 131 -29.44 1.36 -12.71
CA ARG A 131 -29.23 2.51 -11.81
C ARG A 131 -27.76 2.67 -11.42
N PHE A 132 -27.38 3.91 -11.11
CA PHE A 132 -26.05 4.21 -10.58
C PHE A 132 -25.94 3.81 -9.10
N LEU A 133 -24.75 3.33 -8.72
CA LEU A 133 -24.37 3.03 -7.35
C LEU A 133 -23.13 3.85 -6.98
N ASP A 134 -23.05 4.27 -5.72
CA ASP A 134 -21.82 4.83 -5.17
C ASP A 134 -20.74 3.76 -4.94
N ARG A 135 -19.50 4.21 -4.72
CA ARG A 135 -18.34 3.33 -4.52
C ARG A 135 -18.47 2.46 -3.28
N GLU A 136 -19.07 2.97 -2.21
CA GLU A 136 -19.24 2.24 -0.95
C GLU A 136 -20.20 1.07 -1.12
N THR A 137 -21.31 1.31 -1.81
CA THR A 137 -22.30 0.29 -2.16
C THR A 137 -21.69 -0.75 -3.09
N VAL A 138 -20.94 -0.35 -4.12
CA VAL A 138 -20.25 -1.29 -5.01
C VAL A 138 -19.24 -2.13 -4.23
N ALA A 139 -18.40 -1.51 -3.38
CA ALA A 139 -17.37 -2.19 -2.61
C ALA A 139 -17.98 -3.22 -1.65
N ARG A 140 -19.00 -2.83 -0.89
CA ARG A 140 -19.71 -3.71 0.04
C ARG A 140 -20.33 -4.91 -0.69
N ARG A 141 -21.05 -4.64 -1.78
CA ARG A 141 -21.74 -5.68 -2.54
C ARG A 141 -20.78 -6.61 -3.26
N TRP A 142 -19.72 -6.08 -3.88
CA TRP A 142 -18.65 -6.90 -4.45
C TRP A 142 -18.09 -7.85 -3.41
N TRP A 143 -17.79 -7.35 -2.22
CA TRP A 143 -17.21 -8.17 -1.17
C TRP A 143 -18.15 -9.30 -0.71
N SER A 144 -19.44 -9.01 -0.54
CA SER A 144 -20.42 -9.98 -0.04
C SER A 144 -20.98 -10.92 -1.12
N GLU A 145 -21.22 -10.42 -2.33
CA GLU A 145 -21.94 -11.13 -3.40
C GLU A 145 -20.99 -11.84 -4.38
N GLU A 146 -19.73 -11.41 -4.48
CA GLU A 146 -18.76 -11.98 -5.42
C GLU A 146 -17.51 -12.49 -4.70
N PHE A 147 -16.76 -11.62 -4.03
CA PHE A 147 -15.47 -12.00 -3.44
C PHE A 147 -15.60 -13.15 -2.43
N THR A 148 -16.49 -13.00 -1.44
CA THR A 148 -16.65 -13.99 -0.36
C THR A 148 -17.13 -15.35 -0.88
N PRO A 149 -18.17 -15.44 -1.73
CA PRO A 149 -18.58 -16.72 -2.32
C PRO A 149 -17.47 -17.38 -3.15
N VAL A 150 -16.78 -16.60 -3.98
CA VAL A 150 -15.72 -17.12 -4.85
C VAL A 150 -14.54 -17.64 -4.05
N VAL A 151 -14.07 -16.88 -3.07
CA VAL A 151 -12.98 -17.33 -2.18
C VAL A 151 -13.38 -18.59 -1.42
N ARG A 152 -14.63 -18.69 -0.95
CA ARG A 152 -15.12 -19.89 -0.27
C ARG A 152 -15.05 -21.11 -1.21
N MET A 153 -15.49 -20.95 -2.45
CA MET A 153 -15.44 -22.02 -3.43
C MET A 153 -14.00 -22.42 -3.78
N LEU A 154 -13.11 -21.43 -3.99
CA LEU A 154 -11.68 -21.70 -4.22
C LEU A 154 -11.04 -22.44 -3.04
N ARG A 155 -11.41 -22.11 -1.80
CA ARG A 155 -10.97 -22.84 -0.60
C ARG A 155 -11.46 -24.28 -0.60
N GLN A 156 -12.74 -24.50 -0.92
CA GLN A 156 -13.33 -25.86 -0.98
C GLN A 156 -12.72 -26.72 -2.09
N ALA A 157 -12.29 -26.10 -3.18
CA ALA A 157 -11.62 -26.78 -4.29
C ALA A 157 -10.09 -26.87 -4.12
N GLU A 158 -9.53 -26.39 -3.01
CA GLU A 158 -8.08 -26.34 -2.74
C GLU A 158 -7.28 -25.55 -3.80
N LEU A 159 -7.92 -24.59 -4.49
CA LEU A 159 -7.34 -23.84 -5.61
C LEU A 159 -6.63 -22.53 -5.19
N ILE A 160 -6.61 -22.22 -3.90
CA ILE A 160 -5.87 -21.03 -3.41
C ILE A 160 -4.36 -21.25 -3.53
N GLY A 161 -3.86 -22.44 -3.14
CA GLY A 161 -2.43 -22.72 -3.06
C GLY A 161 -1.70 -21.77 -2.09
N ASP A 162 -0.52 -21.32 -2.48
CA ASP A 162 0.33 -20.41 -1.67
C ASP A 162 -0.06 -18.92 -1.78
N ARG A 163 -1.17 -18.61 -2.46
CA ARG A 163 -1.61 -17.23 -2.68
C ARG A 163 -2.48 -16.72 -1.54
N THR A 164 -2.61 -15.40 -1.46
CA THR A 164 -3.68 -14.80 -0.66
C THR A 164 -5.06 -14.99 -1.30
N ASP A 165 -6.12 -14.86 -0.51
CA ASP A 165 -7.51 -14.91 -1.01
C ASP A 165 -7.75 -13.88 -2.13
N ALA A 166 -7.18 -12.68 -2.00
CA ALA A 166 -7.28 -11.61 -2.99
C ALA A 166 -6.58 -11.96 -4.30
N GLU A 167 -5.39 -12.55 -4.24
CA GLU A 167 -4.63 -12.96 -5.42
C GLU A 167 -5.27 -14.17 -6.13
N ALA A 168 -5.78 -15.14 -5.37
CA ALA A 168 -6.49 -16.29 -5.93
C ALA A 168 -7.80 -15.85 -6.62
N TYR A 169 -8.55 -14.94 -5.98
CA TYR A 169 -9.72 -14.31 -6.60
C TYR A 169 -9.36 -13.57 -7.90
N LEU A 170 -8.29 -12.77 -7.89
CA LEU A 170 -7.84 -12.01 -9.06
C LEU A 170 -7.46 -12.91 -10.23
N GLN A 171 -6.69 -13.97 -9.97
CA GLN A 171 -6.30 -14.94 -11.00
C GLN A 171 -7.56 -15.50 -11.67
N LEU A 172 -8.53 -15.94 -10.86
CA LEU A 172 -9.77 -16.48 -11.36
C LEU A 172 -10.63 -15.44 -12.10
N ALA A 173 -10.74 -14.22 -11.58
CA ALA A 173 -11.46 -13.13 -12.23
C ALA A 173 -10.86 -12.78 -13.61
N CYS A 174 -9.54 -12.84 -13.74
CA CYS A 174 -8.83 -12.71 -15.02
C CYS A 174 -9.08 -13.91 -15.95
N GLN A 175 -9.03 -15.14 -15.42
CA GLN A 175 -9.29 -16.36 -16.20
C GLN A 175 -10.75 -16.48 -16.63
N ARG A 176 -11.71 -15.92 -15.88
CA ARG A 176 -13.13 -15.89 -16.24
C ARG A 176 -13.38 -15.26 -17.61
N TYR A 177 -12.65 -14.20 -17.95
CA TYR A 177 -12.72 -13.61 -19.29
C TYR A 177 -12.21 -14.56 -20.38
N ARG A 178 -11.22 -15.38 -20.04
CA ARG A 178 -10.55 -16.31 -20.97
C ARG A 178 -11.33 -17.61 -21.16
N LEU A 179 -11.85 -18.18 -20.08
CA LEU A 179 -12.48 -19.50 -20.03
C LEU A 179 -13.98 -19.43 -20.35
N LEU A 180 -14.69 -18.47 -19.76
CA LEU A 180 -16.15 -18.56 -19.68
C LEU A 180 -16.86 -17.63 -20.65
N ARG A 181 -16.20 -16.55 -21.11
CA ARG A 181 -16.81 -15.43 -21.87
C ARG A 181 -18.13 -14.91 -21.25
N THR A 182 -18.41 -15.26 -20.00
CA THR A 182 -19.65 -15.01 -19.28
C THR A 182 -19.31 -14.61 -17.84
N HIS A 183 -20.29 -14.04 -17.14
CA HIS A 183 -20.12 -13.45 -15.81
C HIS A 183 -20.91 -14.18 -14.72
N ARG A 184 -21.41 -15.38 -15.00
CA ARG A 184 -22.21 -16.20 -14.07
C ARG A 184 -21.33 -17.14 -13.24
N TRP A 185 -21.83 -17.47 -12.06
CA TRP A 185 -21.26 -18.42 -11.10
C TRP A 185 -22.25 -19.56 -10.90
N ASP A 186 -21.93 -20.75 -11.41
CA ASP A 186 -22.71 -21.99 -11.28
C ASP A 186 -21.76 -23.19 -11.14
N ASP A 187 -22.33 -24.37 -10.86
CA ASP A 187 -21.56 -25.60 -10.63
C ASP A 187 -20.74 -26.02 -11.86
N GLU A 188 -21.20 -25.68 -13.08
CA GLU A 188 -20.46 -25.97 -14.33
C GLU A 188 -19.13 -25.20 -14.40
N VAL A 189 -19.09 -23.94 -13.93
CA VAL A 189 -17.86 -23.16 -13.83
C VAL A 189 -16.84 -23.82 -12.91
N VAL A 190 -17.30 -24.43 -11.81
CA VAL A 190 -16.43 -25.09 -10.82
C VAL A 190 -15.79 -26.34 -11.42
N ASP A 191 -16.59 -27.15 -12.10
CA ASP A 191 -16.10 -28.38 -12.72
C ASP A 191 -15.16 -28.09 -13.89
N HIS A 192 -15.35 -26.99 -14.63
CA HIS A 192 -14.40 -26.58 -15.66
C HIS A 192 -13.02 -26.22 -15.08
N LEU A 193 -12.98 -25.46 -13.98
CA LEU A 193 -11.72 -25.07 -13.32
C LEU A 193 -10.98 -26.23 -12.67
N ARG A 194 -11.69 -27.25 -12.18
CA ARG A 194 -11.08 -28.49 -11.67
C ARG A 194 -10.42 -29.31 -12.78
N ASN A 195 -11.00 -29.31 -13.97
CA ASN A 195 -10.55 -30.14 -15.08
C ASN A 195 -9.51 -29.44 -15.97
N ASP A 196 -9.53 -28.11 -16.06
CA ASP A 196 -8.56 -27.31 -16.81
C ASP A 196 -8.28 -25.97 -16.09
N PRO A 197 -7.33 -25.95 -15.13
CA PRO A 197 -7.01 -24.74 -14.36
C PRO A 197 -6.36 -23.62 -15.21
N GLY A 198 -6.14 -23.86 -16.52
CA GLY A 198 -5.35 -23.00 -17.38
C GLY A 198 -3.84 -23.12 -17.08
N PRO A 199 -2.98 -22.51 -17.92
CA PRO A 199 -1.55 -22.48 -17.69
C PRO A 199 -1.14 -21.59 -16.51
#